data_AF-A0A3D3LCZ0-F1
#
_entry.id   AF-A0A3D3LCZ0-F1
#
_cell.length_a   1.000
_cell.length_b   1.000
_cell.length_c   1.000
_cell.angle_alpha   90.00
_cell.angle_beta   90.00
_cell.angle_gamma   90.00
#
_symmetry.space_group_name_H-M   'P 1'
#
loop_
_entity.id
_entity.type
_entity.pdbx_description
1 polymer ?
#
loop_
_entity_poly.entity_id
_entity_poly.type
_entity_poly.pdbx_seq_one_letter_code
_entity_poly.pdbx_strand_id
1 'polypeptide(L)'
;MKTLLNILIIAALATTSAFADAKVKAGPRKGLILDLGGKQAEFFVEKDRSISIAVYDAALKAQPATTEVITATAEASSGKAKLVFEVKDGKLVSTTKLPDGEGYQVVVQAQAAPDAKKKNFRIKLLLYTCKGCSNPEYACTCADH
;
A
#
# COMPACT_ATOMS: atom_id res chain seq x y z
N MET A 1 53.12 46.74 1.36
CA MET A 1 51.88 47.03 0.61
C MET A 1 50.91 45.90 0.86
N LYS A 2 49.73 46.20 1.41
CA LYS A 2 48.70 45.24 1.81
C LYS A 2 47.82 44.93 0.58
N THR A 3 47.84 43.70 0.10
CA THR A 3 46.85 43.20 -0.86
C THR A 3 45.91 42.25 -0.13
N LEU A 4 44.80 42.81 0.35
CA LEU A 4 43.57 42.09 0.69
C LEU A 4 42.76 41.96 -0.60
N LEU A 5 42.39 40.75 -1.04
CA LEU A 5 41.18 40.59 -1.86
C LEU A 5 40.65 39.15 -1.94
N ASN A 6 39.52 38.95 -1.25
CA ASN A 6 38.30 38.24 -1.65
C ASN A 6 38.34 36.74 -1.99
N ILE A 7 38.06 35.91 -0.98
CA ILE A 7 37.55 34.55 -1.15
C ILE A 7 36.01 34.62 -1.21
N LEU A 8 35.43 34.40 -2.40
CA LEU A 8 34.01 34.18 -2.61
C LEU A 8 33.69 32.71 -2.32
N ILE A 9 33.05 32.42 -1.19
CA ILE A 9 32.55 31.08 -0.86
C ILE A 9 31.12 30.99 -1.40
N ILE A 10 30.95 30.32 -2.54
CA ILE A 10 29.62 29.95 -3.07
C ILE A 10 29.20 28.69 -2.32
N ALA A 11 28.37 28.85 -1.30
CA ALA A 11 27.71 27.73 -0.64
C ALA A 11 26.56 27.23 -1.54
N ALA A 12 26.83 26.22 -2.35
CA ALA A 12 25.79 25.49 -3.07
C ALA A 12 24.98 24.67 -2.06
N LEU A 13 23.80 25.17 -1.65
CA LEU A 13 22.79 24.35 -0.98
C LEU A 13 22.26 23.33 -1.99
N ALA A 14 22.88 22.15 -2.04
CA ALA A 14 22.26 20.98 -2.61
C ALA A 14 21.10 20.58 -1.68
N THR A 15 19.88 20.98 -2.03
CA THR A 15 18.67 20.42 -1.43
C THR A 15 18.60 18.95 -1.84
N THR A 16 19.17 18.06 -1.02
CA THR A 16 18.91 16.63 -1.15
C THR A 16 17.43 16.45 -0.85
N SER A 17 16.64 16.23 -1.90
CA SER A 17 15.28 15.74 -1.75
C SER A 17 15.40 14.33 -1.20
N ALA A 18 15.40 14.20 0.12
CA ALA A 18 15.22 12.94 0.80
C ALA A 18 13.76 12.53 0.63
N PHE A 19 13.40 12.08 -0.58
CA PHE A 19 12.34 11.08 -0.69
C PHE A 19 12.92 9.87 0.01
N ALA A 20 12.55 9.67 1.28
CA ALA A 20 12.79 8.43 1.94
C ALA A 20 12.13 7.35 1.07
N ASP A 21 12.95 6.60 0.35
CA ASP A 21 12.63 5.33 -0.28
C ASP A 21 12.06 4.41 0.80
N ALA A 22 10.77 4.58 1.10
CA ALA A 22 9.99 3.59 1.79
C ALA A 22 9.88 2.43 0.80
N LYS A 23 10.95 1.62 0.71
CA LYS A 23 11.00 0.39 -0.09
C LYS A 23 9.70 -0.35 0.17
N VAL A 24 8.81 -0.36 -0.82
CA VAL A 24 7.52 -1.04 -0.73
C VAL A 24 7.84 -2.49 -0.45
N LYS A 25 7.62 -2.93 0.80
CA LYS A 25 7.95 -4.29 1.20
C LYS A 25 6.83 -5.20 0.69
N ALA A 26 7.20 -6.21 -0.10
CA ALA A 26 6.26 -7.24 -0.48
C ALA A 26 5.75 -7.95 0.79
N GLY A 27 4.46 -8.19 0.86
CA GLY A 27 3.91 -8.99 1.95
C GLY A 27 4.22 -10.49 1.78
N PRO A 28 4.09 -11.31 2.84
CA PRO A 28 4.37 -12.74 2.78
C PRO A 28 3.54 -13.50 1.72
N ARG A 29 2.40 -12.95 1.30
CA ARG A 29 1.52 -13.52 0.28
C ARG A 29 1.72 -12.85 -1.09
N LYS A 30 2.75 -12.03 -1.26
CA LYS A 30 3.02 -11.21 -2.47
C LYS A 30 1.97 -10.12 -2.74
N GLY A 31 1.15 -9.80 -1.75
CA GLY A 31 0.23 -8.68 -1.76
C GLY A 31 0.91 -7.37 -1.37
N LEU A 32 0.11 -6.29 -1.39
CA LEU A 32 0.58 -4.95 -1.06
C LEU A 32 0.47 -4.71 0.44
N ILE A 33 1.58 -4.36 1.09
CA ILE A 33 1.57 -3.98 2.51
C ILE A 33 1.03 -2.56 2.68
N LEU A 34 -0.04 -2.46 3.48
CA LEU A 34 -0.64 -1.23 3.97
C LEU A 34 -0.14 -1.01 5.40
N ASP A 35 0.79 -0.07 5.58
CA ASP A 35 1.26 0.30 6.91
C ASP A 35 0.19 1.10 7.64
N LEU A 36 -0.30 0.61 8.78
CA LEU A 36 -1.32 1.26 9.61
C LEU A 36 -0.73 2.03 10.80
N GLY A 37 0.58 2.23 10.85
CA GLY A 37 1.25 2.97 11.94
C GLY A 37 1.47 2.12 13.19
N GLY A 38 2.07 0.94 13.02
CA GLY A 38 2.34 -0.02 14.10
C GLY A 38 1.77 -1.43 13.87
N LYS A 39 0.86 -1.55 12.89
CA LYS A 39 0.38 -2.83 12.35
C LYS A 39 0.53 -2.82 10.83
N GLN A 40 0.82 -3.97 10.23
CA GLN A 40 0.89 -4.12 8.79
C GLN A 40 -0.35 -4.89 8.32
N ALA A 41 -1.00 -4.44 7.25
CA ALA A 41 -2.12 -5.15 6.64
C ALA A 41 -1.79 -5.46 5.17
N GLU A 42 -1.82 -6.71 4.76
CA GLU A 42 -1.52 -7.11 3.38
C GLU A 42 -2.80 -7.18 2.55
N PHE A 43 -2.96 -6.26 1.61
CA PHE A 43 -4.00 -6.30 0.59
C PHE A 43 -3.66 -7.37 -0.46
N PHE A 44 -4.56 -8.33 -0.64
CA PHE A 44 -4.39 -9.42 -1.60
C PHE A 44 -5.68 -9.67 -2.38
N VAL A 45 -5.56 -9.80 -3.71
CA VAL A 45 -6.66 -10.16 -4.60
C VAL A 45 -6.65 -11.67 -4.78
N GLU A 46 -7.70 -12.33 -4.30
CA GLU A 46 -7.87 -13.77 -4.44
C GLU A 46 -8.20 -14.17 -5.89
N LYS A 47 -8.05 -15.45 -6.21
CA LYS A 47 -8.37 -16.00 -7.54
C LYS A 47 -9.82 -15.76 -7.96
N ASP A 48 -10.74 -15.72 -7.00
CA ASP A 48 -12.15 -15.45 -7.24
C ASP A 48 -12.47 -13.94 -7.31
N ARG A 49 -11.45 -13.07 -7.25
CA ARG A 49 -11.55 -11.61 -7.25
C ARG A 49 -12.19 -11.01 -5.99
N SER A 50 -12.34 -11.79 -4.93
CA SER A 50 -12.49 -11.22 -3.59
C SER A 50 -11.16 -10.60 -3.14
N ILE A 51 -11.24 -9.65 -2.20
CA ILE A 51 -10.06 -9.12 -1.53
C ILE A 51 -9.98 -9.77 -0.16
N SER A 52 -8.81 -10.29 0.19
CA SER A 52 -8.51 -10.64 1.57
C SER A 52 -7.39 -9.78 2.12
N ILE A 53 -7.50 -9.45 3.41
CA ILE A 53 -6.55 -8.64 4.13
C ILE A 53 -6.07 -9.44 5.33
N ALA A 54 -4.78 -9.79 5.31
CA ALA A 54 -4.11 -10.43 6.43
C ALA A 54 -3.40 -9.36 7.27
N VAL A 55 -3.42 -9.50 8.59
CA VAL A 55 -2.76 -8.56 9.50
C VAL A 55 -1.45 -9.18 9.98
N TYR A 56 -0.44 -8.34 10.16
CA TYR A 56 0.87 -8.73 10.65
C TYR A 56 1.41 -7.74 11.68
N ASP A 57 2.30 -8.25 12.53
CA ASP A 57 3.16 -7.41 13.36
C ASP A 57 4.26 -6.71 12.53
N ALA A 58 5.08 -5.89 13.18
CA ALA A 58 6.20 -5.20 12.52
C ALA A 58 7.25 -6.15 11.91
N ALA A 59 7.33 -7.40 12.40
CA ALA A 59 8.21 -8.44 11.89
C ALA A 59 7.58 -9.26 10.74
N LEU A 60 6.39 -8.89 10.27
CA LEU A 60 5.58 -9.63 9.30
C LEU A 60 5.15 -11.03 9.77
N LYS A 61 4.96 -11.23 11.07
CA LYS A 61 4.32 -12.44 11.61
C LYS A 61 2.81 -12.25 11.63
N ALA A 62 2.09 -13.24 11.11
CA ALA A 62 0.63 -13.17 10.98
C ALA A 62 -0.04 -12.99 12.35
N GLN A 63 -1.03 -12.10 12.39
CA GLN A 63 -1.91 -11.83 13.52
C GLN A 63 -3.37 -11.99 13.06
N PRO A 64 -4.28 -12.46 13.92
CA PRO A 64 -5.69 -12.45 13.60
C PRO A 64 -6.20 -11.00 13.47
N ALA A 65 -6.99 -10.73 12.43
CA ALA A 65 -7.74 -9.49 12.31
C ALA A 65 -8.77 -9.40 13.45
N THR A 66 -8.71 -8.31 14.22
CA THR A 66 -9.51 -8.15 15.45
C THR A 66 -10.05 -6.74 15.59
N THR A 67 -9.18 -5.73 15.53
CA THR A 67 -9.53 -4.33 15.79
C THR A 67 -9.57 -3.48 14.53
N GLU A 68 -9.00 -3.98 13.44
CA GLU A 68 -8.81 -3.24 12.21
C GLU A 68 -10.16 -2.89 11.57
N VAL A 69 -10.33 -1.62 11.22
CA VAL A 69 -11.52 -1.15 10.50
C VAL A 69 -11.12 -0.83 9.08
N ILE A 70 -11.52 -1.69 8.14
CA ILE A 70 -11.16 -1.55 6.73
C ILE A 70 -12.40 -1.55 5.84
N THR A 71 -12.42 -0.62 4.90
CA THR A 71 -13.38 -0.56 3.79
C THR A 71 -12.63 -0.29 2.51
N ALA A 72 -13.19 -0.70 1.37
CA ALA A 72 -12.63 -0.38 0.07
C ALA A 72 -13.70 0.10 -0.90
N THR A 73 -13.31 0.92 -1.86
CA THR A 73 -14.15 1.33 -2.99
C THR A 73 -13.39 1.08 -4.29
N ALA A 74 -13.93 0.24 -5.15
CA ALA A 74 -13.43 0.05 -6.50
C ALA A 74 -14.09 1.07 -7.44
N GLU A 75 -13.29 1.83 -8.17
CA GLU A 75 -13.74 2.89 -9.08
C GLU A 75 -13.62 2.44 -10.54
N ALA A 76 -14.31 1.35 -10.89
CA ALA A 76 -14.29 0.80 -12.25
C ALA A 76 -15.04 1.70 -13.25
N SER A 77 -14.80 1.50 -14.54
CA SER A 77 -15.53 2.19 -15.61
C SER A 77 -17.04 1.90 -15.60
N SER A 78 -17.43 0.73 -15.06
CA SER A 78 -18.83 0.35 -14.84
C SER A 78 -19.49 1.06 -13.66
N GLY A 79 -18.74 1.85 -12.88
CA GLY A 79 -19.21 2.56 -11.70
C GLY A 79 -18.44 2.20 -10.42
N LYS A 80 -18.84 2.84 -9.32
CA LYS A 80 -18.22 2.62 -8.01
C LYS A 80 -18.85 1.44 -7.28
N ALA A 81 -18.03 0.51 -6.80
CA ALA A 81 -18.45 -0.60 -5.97
C ALA A 81 -17.82 -0.50 -4.57
N LYS A 82 -18.67 -0.43 -3.54
CA LYS A 82 -18.22 -0.47 -2.14
C LYS A 82 -18.01 -1.92 -1.71
N LEU A 83 -16.88 -2.18 -1.10
CA LEU A 83 -16.47 -3.49 -0.56
C LEU A 83 -16.46 -3.39 0.96
N VAL A 84 -17.24 -4.27 1.59
CA VAL A 84 -17.30 -4.44 3.04
C VAL A 84 -16.66 -5.78 3.38
N PHE A 85 -15.93 -5.82 4.48
CA PHE A 85 -15.16 -6.98 4.90
C PHE A 85 -15.78 -7.65 6.12
N GLU A 86 -15.65 -8.97 6.17
CA GLU A 86 -15.99 -9.79 7.32
C GLU A 86 -14.78 -10.62 7.75
N VAL A 87 -14.70 -10.96 9.04
CA VAL A 87 -13.60 -11.78 9.54
C VAL A 87 -13.85 -13.25 9.18
N LYS A 88 -12.92 -13.86 8.44
CA LYS A 88 -12.88 -15.29 8.11
C LYS A 88 -11.46 -15.80 8.27
N ASP A 89 -11.30 -16.88 9.03
CA ASP A 89 -10.00 -17.53 9.28
C ASP A 89 -8.90 -16.55 9.71
N GLY A 90 -9.25 -15.58 10.56
CA GLY A 90 -8.33 -14.56 11.07
C GLY A 90 -7.94 -13.49 10.05
N LYS A 91 -8.59 -13.41 8.88
CA LYS A 91 -8.41 -12.37 7.86
C LYS A 91 -9.69 -11.59 7.66
N LEU A 92 -9.59 -10.37 7.14
CA LEU A 92 -10.73 -9.62 6.63
C LEU A 92 -10.94 -10.00 5.16
N VAL A 93 -12.10 -10.55 4.81
CA VAL A 93 -12.42 -10.98 3.44
C VAL A 93 -13.62 -10.17 2.93
N SER A 94 -13.53 -9.66 1.71
CA SER A 94 -14.61 -8.88 1.11
C SER A 94 -15.83 -9.76 0.84
N THR A 95 -17.00 -9.25 1.23
CA THR A 95 -18.31 -9.91 1.01
C THR A 95 -18.75 -9.85 -0.45
N THR A 96 -18.23 -8.88 -1.20
CA THR A 96 -18.44 -8.72 -2.64
C THR A 96 -17.12 -8.89 -3.40
N LYS A 97 -17.22 -9.32 -4.65
CA LYS A 97 -16.08 -9.42 -5.57
C LYS A 97 -15.80 -8.06 -6.21
N LEU A 98 -14.57 -7.86 -6.65
CA LEU A 98 -14.19 -6.72 -7.46
C LEU A 98 -14.98 -6.68 -8.79
N PRO A 99 -15.35 -5.50 -9.32
CA PRO A 99 -15.96 -5.38 -10.66
C PRO A 99 -15.01 -5.87 -11.76
N ASP A 100 -15.51 -6.41 -12.87
CA ASP A 100 -14.65 -6.95 -13.94
C ASP A 100 -13.68 -5.92 -14.54
N GLY A 101 -12.58 -6.45 -15.08
CA GLY A 101 -11.50 -5.66 -15.67
C GLY A 101 -10.41 -5.26 -14.68
N GLU A 102 -9.51 -4.39 -15.17
CA GLU A 102 -8.30 -3.92 -14.51
C GLU A 102 -8.04 -2.44 -14.86
N GLY A 103 -7.01 -1.85 -14.27
CA GLY A 103 -6.54 -0.49 -14.54
C GLY A 103 -7.24 0.60 -13.72
N TYR A 104 -8.32 0.25 -13.01
CA TYR A 104 -9.05 1.16 -12.14
C TYR A 104 -8.44 1.26 -10.73
N GLN A 105 -8.90 2.25 -9.96
CA GLN A 105 -8.45 2.48 -8.59
C GLN A 105 -9.28 1.68 -7.58
N VAL A 106 -8.61 1.01 -6.65
CA VAL A 106 -9.20 0.51 -5.41
C VAL A 106 -8.73 1.42 -4.28
N VAL A 107 -9.64 2.22 -3.78
CA VAL A 107 -9.39 3.13 -2.65
C VAL A 107 -9.69 2.37 -1.36
N VAL A 108 -8.65 2.01 -0.62
CA VAL A 108 -8.75 1.35 0.68
C VAL A 108 -8.66 2.39 1.78
N GLN A 109 -9.64 2.42 2.66
CA GLN A 109 -9.60 3.21 3.89
C GLN A 109 -9.41 2.26 5.06
N ALA A 110 -8.30 2.42 5.80
CA ALA A 110 -7.95 1.51 6.88
C ALA A 110 -7.54 2.26 8.15
N GLN A 111 -7.89 1.67 9.29
CA GLN A 111 -7.52 2.09 10.64
C GLN A 111 -7.06 0.86 11.42
N ALA A 112 -6.00 0.97 12.22
CA ALA A 112 -5.51 -0.13 13.05
C ALA A 112 -6.48 -0.51 14.19
N ALA A 113 -7.31 0.45 14.61
CA ALA A 113 -8.37 0.33 15.61
C ALA A 113 -9.48 1.37 15.31
N PRO A 114 -10.69 1.25 15.87
CA PRO A 114 -11.81 2.16 15.55
C PRO A 114 -11.54 3.65 15.82
N ASP A 115 -10.68 3.97 16.78
CA ASP A 115 -10.27 5.32 17.19
C ASP A 115 -8.92 5.77 16.56
N ALA A 116 -8.24 4.87 15.85
CA ALA A 116 -6.97 5.18 15.22
C ALA A 116 -7.15 6.08 13.98
N LYS A 117 -6.10 6.83 13.63
CA LYS A 117 -6.11 7.70 12.44
C LYS A 117 -6.39 6.89 11.17
N LYS A 118 -7.41 7.30 10.41
CA LYS A 118 -7.74 6.74 9.09
C LYS A 118 -6.64 7.05 8.08
N LYS A 119 -6.14 6.01 7.42
CA LYS A 119 -5.21 6.09 6.29
C LYS A 119 -5.95 5.69 5.01
N ASN A 120 -5.69 6.41 3.92
CA ASN A 120 -6.24 6.13 2.60
C ASN A 120 -5.13 5.62 1.70
N PHE A 121 -5.33 4.47 1.07
CA PHE A 121 -4.43 3.86 0.11
C PHE A 121 -5.14 3.79 -1.24
N ARG A 122 -4.51 4.29 -2.29
CA ARG A 122 -5.05 4.21 -3.66
C ARG A 122 -4.23 3.20 -4.43
N ILE A 123 -4.85 2.07 -4.75
CA ILE A 123 -4.19 0.94 -5.39
C ILE A 123 -4.69 0.86 -6.83
N LYS A 124 -3.80 1.05 -7.81
CA LYS A 124 -4.14 0.79 -9.20
C LYS A 124 -4.21 -0.73 -9.41
N LEU A 125 -5.39 -1.25 -9.72
CA LEU A 125 -5.61 -2.69 -9.83
C LEU A 125 -5.09 -3.22 -11.16
N LEU A 126 -3.86 -3.71 -11.17
CA LEU A 126 -3.25 -4.42 -12.28
C LEU A 126 -2.87 -5.82 -11.78
N LEU A 127 -3.49 -6.86 -12.34
CA LEU A 127 -3.38 -8.24 -11.86
C LEU A 127 -2.34 -9.06 -12.64
N TYR A 128 -1.82 -8.52 -13.74
CA TYR A 128 -0.70 -9.15 -14.43
C TYR A 128 0.53 -9.24 -13.53
N THR A 129 1.34 -10.28 -13.73
CA THR A 129 2.56 -10.50 -12.95
C THR A 129 3.66 -9.54 -13.39
N CYS A 130 4.21 -8.79 -12.44
CA CYS A 130 5.40 -7.97 -12.63
C CYS A 130 6.59 -8.88 -12.98
N LYS A 131 7.29 -8.60 -14.09
CA LYS A 131 8.45 -9.40 -14.52
C LYS A 131 9.67 -9.22 -13.60
N GLY A 132 9.78 -8.09 -12.90
CA GLY A 132 10.92 -7.80 -12.02
C GLY A 132 10.81 -8.49 -10.66
N CYS A 133 9.67 -8.35 -9.98
CA CYS A 133 9.47 -8.88 -8.62
C CYS A 133 8.56 -10.12 -8.52
N SER A 134 7.93 -10.54 -9.62
CA SER A 134 7.00 -11.70 -9.67
C SER A 134 5.77 -11.58 -8.75
N ASN A 135 5.45 -10.38 -8.28
CA ASN A 135 4.18 -10.06 -7.62
C ASN A 135 3.14 -9.66 -8.67
N PRO A 136 1.83 -9.67 -8.35
CA PRO A 136 0.87 -8.90 -9.11
C PRO A 136 1.31 -7.44 -9.19
N GLU A 137 1.08 -6.78 -10.32
CA GLU A 137 1.57 -5.41 -10.54
C GLU A 137 1.02 -4.40 -9.52
N TYR A 138 -0.21 -4.59 -9.02
CA TYR A 138 -0.74 -3.76 -7.93
C TYR A 138 0.10 -3.80 -6.64
N ALA A 139 0.93 -4.83 -6.48
CA ALA A 139 1.85 -5.07 -5.36
C ALA A 139 3.31 -5.07 -5.81
N CYS A 140 3.62 -4.40 -6.93
CA CYS A 140 4.98 -4.25 -7.43
C CYS A 140 5.87 -3.55 -6.39
N THR A 141 7.11 -4.03 -6.26
CA THR A 141 8.13 -3.49 -5.35
C THR A 141 9.40 -3.06 -6.08
N CYS A 142 9.37 -3.05 -7.41
CA CYS A 142 10.48 -2.56 -8.23
C CYS A 142 10.63 -1.05 -8.04
N ALA A 143 11.86 -0.55 -7.92
CA ALA A 143 12.12 0.88 -7.75
C ALA A 143 11.89 1.68 -9.05
N ASP A 144 12.13 1.05 -10.20
CA ASP A 144 12.24 1.73 -11.50
C ASP A 144 11.11 1.35 -12.48
N HIS A 145 9.90 1.11 -11.98
CA HIS A 145 8.71 0.81 -12.81
C HIS A 145 7.75 2.01 -12.89
#